data_AF-A0A7W7CNH1-F1
#
_entry.id   AF-A0A7W7CNH1-F1
#
_cell.length_a   1.000
_cell.length_b   1.000
_cell.length_c   1.000
_cell.angle_alpha   90.00
_cell.angle_beta   90.00
_cell.angle_gamma   90.00
#
_symmetry.space_group_name_H-M   'P 1'
#
loop_
_entity.id
_entity.type
_entity.pdbx_description
1 polymer ?
#
loop_
_entity_poly.entity_id
_entity_poly.type
_entity_poly.pdbx_seq_one_letter_code
_entity_poly.pdbx_strand_id
1 'polypeptide(L)' 'MAIQRPRHRRAHPSPPPAGTPTTLVKARRRQAVPPGYADQCAVAAIDIDSGHHVHLEQPAETARIIPDTVSGTP' A
#
# COMPACT_ATOMS: atom_id res chain seq x y z
N MET A 1 -9.44 -8.77 36.88
CA MET A 1 -10.43 -8.46 35.81
C MET A 1 -9.66 -8.21 34.52
N ALA A 2 -9.84 -9.04 33.48
CA ALA A 2 -9.16 -8.86 32.19
C ALA A 2 -10.05 -8.01 31.26
N ILE A 3 -9.55 -6.85 30.84
CA ILE A 3 -10.26 -5.97 29.89
C ILE A 3 -10.09 -6.60 28.50
N GLN A 4 -11.15 -7.22 27.99
CA GLN A 4 -11.17 -7.77 26.64
C GLN A 4 -11.22 -6.61 25.64
N ARG A 5 -10.07 -6.26 25.05
CA ARG A 5 -9.99 -5.22 24.04
C ARG A 5 -10.78 -5.67 22.79
N PRO A 6 -11.66 -4.82 22.23
CA PRO A 6 -12.40 -5.16 21.03
C PRO A 6 -11.43 -5.46 19.89
N ARG A 7 -11.63 -6.62 19.23
CA ARG A 7 -10.91 -6.94 18.00
C ARG A 7 -11.41 -6.01 16.91
N HIS A 8 -10.68 -4.92 16.63
CA HIS A 8 -10.96 -4.09 15.47
C HIS A 8 -10.91 -4.97 14.23
N ARG A 9 -12.06 -5.13 13.56
CA ARG A 9 -12.12 -5.73 12.22
C ARG A 9 -11.18 -4.89 11.37
N ARG A 10 -10.09 -5.48 10.84
CA ARG A 10 -9.17 -4.75 9.96
C ARG A 10 -10.00 -4.22 8.80
N ALA A 11 -10.16 -2.91 8.72
CA ALA A 11 -10.77 -2.28 7.57
C ALA A 11 -9.82 -2.55 6.39
N HIS A 12 -10.30 -3.33 5.42
CA HIS A 12 -9.58 -3.47 4.16
C HIS A 12 -9.85 -2.22 3.34
N PRO A 13 -8.81 -1.61 2.75
CA PRO A 13 -9.03 -0.48 1.86
C PRO A 13 -9.89 -0.94 0.68
N SER A 14 -10.88 -0.15 0.30
CA SER A 14 -11.60 -0.37 -0.96
C SER A 14 -10.66 -0.07 -2.13
N PRO A 15 -10.84 -0.71 -3.30
CA PRO A 15 -10.14 -0.30 -4.51
C PRO A 15 -10.46 1.17 -4.86
N PRO A 16 -9.53 1.89 -5.51
CA PRO A 16 -9.77 3.24 -5.98
C PRO A 16 -10.83 3.27 -7.09
N PRO A 17 -11.49 4.42 -7.34
CA PRO A 17 -12.40 4.57 -8.47
C PRO A 17 -11.72 4.29 -9.81
N ALA A 18 -12.46 3.70 -10.75
CA ALA A 18 -11.96 3.45 -12.10
C ALA A 18 -11.42 4.73 -12.77
N GLY A 19 -10.27 4.62 -13.44
CA GLY A 19 -9.60 5.74 -14.09
C GLY A 19 -8.76 6.62 -13.16
N THR A 20 -8.72 6.34 -11.86
CA THR A 20 -7.82 7.04 -10.91
C THR A 20 -6.39 6.52 -11.08
N PRO A 21 -5.41 7.38 -11.43
CA PRO A 21 -4.00 6.99 -11.42
C PRO A 21 -3.61 6.47 -10.04
N THR A 22 -3.17 5.23 -9.98
CA THR A 22 -2.94 4.51 -8.73
C THR A 22 -1.65 3.73 -8.84
N THR A 23 -0.84 3.80 -7.79
CA THR A 23 0.32 2.93 -7.60
C THR A 23 0.22 2.24 -6.25
N LEU A 24 0.38 0.91 -6.24
CA LEU A 24 0.41 0.13 -5.02
C LEU A 24 1.85 -0.13 -4.59
N VAL A 25 2.22 0.34 -3.40
CA VAL A 25 3.54 0.09 -2.81
C VAL A 25 3.42 -0.96 -1.70
N LYS A 26 4.22 -2.02 -1.78
CA LYS A 26 4.25 -3.14 -0.83
C LYS A 26 5.55 -3.15 -0.05
N ALA A 27 5.44 -3.20 1.27
CA ALA A 27 6.56 -3.45 2.17
C ALA A 27 6.89 -4.95 2.22
N ARG A 28 8.08 -5.34 1.72
CA ARG A 28 8.50 -6.77 1.68
C ARG A 28 8.56 -7.42 3.05
N ARG A 29 9.01 -6.70 4.09
CA ARG A 29 9.16 -7.23 5.45
C ARG A 29 7.87 -7.17 6.27
N ARG A 30 6.79 -6.56 5.74
CA ARG A 30 5.50 -6.50 6.44
C ARG A 30 4.30 -6.50 5.49
N GLN A 31 3.57 -7.61 5.49
CA GLN A 31 2.34 -7.74 4.71
C GLN A 31 1.13 -7.18 5.47
N ALA A 32 0.73 -5.96 5.13
CA ALA A 32 -0.53 -5.35 5.58
C ALA A 32 -1.61 -5.35 4.49
N VAL A 33 -1.19 -5.46 3.22
CA VAL A 33 -2.06 -5.50 2.04
C VAL A 33 -2.53 -6.94 1.80
N PRO A 34 -3.84 -7.18 1.62
CA PRO A 34 -4.37 -8.51 1.31
C PRO A 34 -3.81 -9.08 0.01
N PRO A 35 -3.64 -10.41 -0.10
CA PRO A 35 -3.42 -11.07 -1.38
C PRO A 35 -4.52 -10.69 -2.39
N GLY A 36 -4.14 -10.48 -3.66
CA GLY A 36 -5.07 -10.12 -4.73
C GLY A 36 -5.58 -8.68 -4.73
N TYR A 37 -5.17 -7.83 -3.76
CA TYR A 37 -5.58 -6.43 -3.75
C TYR A 37 -5.03 -5.63 -4.94
N ALA A 38 -3.82 -5.97 -5.41
CA ALA A 38 -3.23 -5.39 -6.62
C ALA A 38 -4.10 -5.66 -7.85
N ASP A 39 -4.56 -6.90 -8.00
CA ASP A 39 -5.44 -7.33 -9.09
C ASP A 39 -6.80 -6.62 -9.01
N GLN A 40 -7.36 -6.45 -7.80
CA GLN A 40 -8.60 -5.70 -7.58
C GLN A 40 -8.49 -4.22 -7.96
N CYS A 41 -7.29 -3.65 -7.80
CA CYS A 41 -7.01 -2.27 -8.20
C CYS A 41 -6.59 -2.15 -9.68
N ALA A 42 -6.40 -3.28 -10.39
CA ALA A 42 -5.86 -3.34 -11.74
C ALA A 42 -4.49 -2.63 -11.89
N VAL A 43 -3.62 -2.75 -10.86
CA VAL A 43 -2.29 -2.12 -10.85
C VAL A 43 -1.20 -3.16 -10.59
N ALA A 44 -0.02 -2.93 -11.16
CA ALA A 44 1.20 -3.59 -10.70
C ALA A 44 1.59 -3.06 -9.32
N ALA A 45 2.18 -3.93 -8.48
CA ALA A 45 2.70 -3.53 -7.19
C ALA A 45 4.21 -3.31 -7.25
N ILE A 46 4.68 -2.25 -6.59
CA ILE A 46 6.10 -1.97 -6.38
C ILE A 46 6.47 -2.52 -5.01
N ASP A 47 7.38 -3.49 -4.97
CA ASP A 47 7.86 -4.06 -3.72
C ASP A 47 9.12 -3.33 -3.23
N ILE A 48 9.03 -2.68 -2.07
CA ILE A 48 10.14 -2.00 -1.40
C ILE A 48 10.61 -2.84 -0.21
N ASP A 49 11.93 -2.93 0.00
CA ASP A 49 12.49 -3.57 1.19
C ASP A 49 12.36 -2.71 2.46
N SER A 50 11.16 -2.67 3.02
CA SER A 50 10.82 -1.94 4.24
C SER A 50 9.96 -2.76 5.20
N GLY A 51 9.92 -2.32 6.45
CA GLY A 51 8.84 -2.60 7.39
C GLY A 51 7.58 -1.78 7.10
N HIS A 52 6.70 -1.65 8.11
CA HIS A 52 5.38 -1.04 7.94
C HIS A 52 5.44 0.45 7.52
N HIS A 53 6.43 1.19 8.01
CA HIS A 53 6.56 2.63 7.77
C HIS A 53 7.47 2.90 6.56
N VAL A 54 7.03 2.48 5.37
CA VAL A 54 7.84 2.58 4.13
C VAL A 54 8.37 4.00 3.85
N HIS A 55 7.57 5.02 4.13
CA HIS A 55 7.93 6.43 3.92
C HIS A 55 9.00 6.94 4.90
N LEU A 56 9.18 6.29 6.05
CA LEU A 56 10.23 6.61 7.02
C LEU A 56 11.50 5.80 6.78
N GLU A 57 11.35 4.52 6.43
CA GLU A 57 12.50 3.63 6.20
C GLU A 57 13.13 3.86 4.82
N GLN A 58 12.33 4.17 3.80
CA GLN A 58 12.75 4.35 2.40
C GLN A 58 12.19 5.65 1.82
N PRO A 59 12.56 6.82 2.38
CA PRO A 59 11.99 8.11 1.96
C PRO A 59 12.32 8.46 0.51
N ALA A 60 13.56 8.22 0.07
CA ALA A 60 13.99 8.54 -1.30
C ALA A 60 13.29 7.66 -2.35
N GLU A 61 13.15 6.36 -2.06
CA GLU A 61 12.46 5.43 -2.96
C GLU A 61 10.96 5.72 -3.01
N THR A 62 10.33 5.97 -1.86
CA THR A 62 8.93 6.38 -1.78
C THR A 62 8.69 7.69 -2.54
N ALA A 63 9.58 8.69 -2.40
CA ALA A 63 9.43 9.99 -3.06
C ALA A 63 9.53 9.90 -4.59
N ARG A 64 10.32 8.97 -5.14
CA ARG A 64 10.46 8.77 -6.59
C ARG A 64 9.19 8.22 -7.24
N ILE A 65 8.39 7.46 -6.51
CA ILE A 65 7.17 6.82 -7.02
C ILE A 65 6.02 7.82 -7.22
N ILE A 66 5.99 8.89 -6.41
CA ILE A 66 4.87 9.83 -6.41
C ILE A 66 4.74 10.57 -7.75
N PRO A 67 5.82 11.18 -8.32
CA PRO A 67 5.76 11.83 -9.63
C PRO A 67 5.27 10.90 -10.74
N ASP A 68 5.81 9.69 -10.85
CA ASP A 68 5.46 8.73 -11.91
C ASP A 68 3.95 8.41 -11.88
N THR A 69 3.42 8.23 -10.67
CA THR A 69 1.99 7.99 -10.43
C THR A 69 1.11 9.17 -10.87
N VAL A 70 1.53 10.39 -10.55
CA VAL A 70 0.76 11.63 -10.86
C VAL A 70 0.85 11.97 -12.35
N SER A 71 2.00 11.76 -12.97
CA SER A 71 2.24 12.06 -14.38
C SER A 71 1.68 11.02 -15.34
N GLY A 72 1.20 9.86 -14.83
CA GLY A 72 0.69 8.77 -15.66
C GLY A 72 1.75 8.21 -16.62
N THR A 73 3.02 8.42 -16.31
CA THR A 73 4.16 7.97 -17.10
C THR A 73 4.72 6.74 -16.41
N PRO A 74 4.87 5.60 -17.11
CA PRO A 74 5.41 4.37 -16.51
C PRO A 74 6.87 4.50 -16.12
#